data_AF-A0A3A8JNL4-F1
#
_entry.id   AF-A0A3A8JNL4-F1
#
_cell.length_a   1.000
_cell.length_b   1.000
_cell.length_c   1.000
_cell.angle_alpha   90.00
_cell.angle_beta   90.00
_cell.angle_gamma   90.00
#
_symmetry.space_group_name_H-M   'P 1'
#
loop_
_entity.id
_entity.type
_entity.pdbx_description
1 polymer ?
#
loop_
_entity_poly.entity_id
_entity_poly.type
_entity_poly.pdbx_seq_one_letter_code
_entity_poly.pdbx_strand_id
1 'polypeptide(L)'
;MQPHAPIPDDAPDVPLAVDLDGTLVRTDTLHENLLVLFKHAPWLLLLAPLWMLRGKAFFKAEVARRARLDVTSLPYNEAVLVFLREEHARGRRLVLATAADRRIADAVAAHLGLFSGVFASEDGVNLSGARKLARLREALGTFDYAGNDTVDLPLWRESRRVVVVHATAGVLRQAQALGPPVHRVFEAPPTGWRVWVRALRVHQWAKNALVFVPLLAAHKATQGDMAPRAVLAFVAFSLCASSVYVINDLLDLASDRRHPTKSRRPFASGDLPVRAGVVLAPVLLGLAVVVALGTLPLSFAALLGVYSVLTLAYSLRLKQVVMLDVLVLAGLYTVRIFGGALAVGVPTSSWLLMFSTFLFLSLALLKRLSEVRRLRQSNEVSAHGRGYLAQDYELLASLGTAAGQVSVLVLALYITSKEVTALYGHPERLWLLCPVMLYWVGRIWVLAHRGLVNEDPLIFALRDRVSYVVGLVAALVLWVAT
;
A
#
# COMPACT_ATOMS: atom_id res chain seq x y z
N MET A 1 6.43 26.39 -11.47
CA MET A 1 5.18 27.17 -11.33
C MET A 1 5.26 28.32 -12.31
N GLN A 2 4.63 28.19 -13.48
CA GLN A 2 4.43 29.38 -14.31
C GLN A 2 3.31 30.22 -13.67
N PRO A 3 3.45 31.55 -13.59
CA PRO A 3 2.42 32.41 -13.04
C PRO A 3 1.19 32.32 -13.95
N HIS A 4 0.05 31.94 -13.37
CA HIS A 4 -1.24 32.01 -14.07
C HIS A 4 -1.50 33.47 -14.46
N ALA A 5 -1.82 33.71 -15.74
CA ALA A 5 -2.22 35.01 -16.25
C ALA A 5 -3.41 35.57 -15.45
N PRO A 6 -3.51 36.90 -15.27
CA PRO A 6 -4.61 37.51 -14.54
C PRO A 6 -5.95 37.20 -15.23
N ILE A 7 -6.93 36.86 -14.40
CA ILE A 7 -8.29 36.48 -14.79
C ILE A 7 -8.98 37.71 -15.40
N PRO A 8 -9.59 37.63 -16.59
CA PRO A 8 -10.45 38.70 -17.09
C PRO A 8 -11.68 38.83 -16.19
N ASP A 9 -12.00 40.05 -15.75
CA ASP A 9 -13.23 40.38 -15.02
C ASP A 9 -14.45 39.86 -15.77
N ASP A 10 -15.23 38.98 -15.12
CA ASP A 10 -16.55 38.58 -15.65
C ASP A 10 -17.52 38.25 -14.50
N ALA A 11 -18.80 38.56 -14.72
CA ALA A 11 -19.81 38.71 -13.69
C ALA A 11 -20.08 37.43 -12.85
N PRO A 12 -20.29 37.55 -11.53
CA PRO A 12 -20.58 36.45 -10.60
C PRO A 12 -21.91 35.70 -10.85
N ASP A 13 -22.69 36.12 -11.85
CA ASP A 13 -24.08 35.69 -12.05
C ASP A 13 -24.24 34.29 -12.66
N VAL A 14 -23.24 33.75 -13.36
CA VAL A 14 -23.40 32.43 -14.03
C VAL A 14 -22.94 31.29 -13.13
N PRO A 15 -23.82 30.32 -12.80
CA PRO A 15 -23.48 29.22 -11.91
C PRO A 15 -22.39 28.31 -12.50
N LEU A 16 -21.54 27.77 -11.62
CA LEU A 16 -20.54 26.76 -11.95
C LEU A 16 -21.01 25.39 -11.43
N ALA A 17 -21.25 24.47 -12.36
CA ALA A 17 -21.53 23.07 -12.05
C ALA A 17 -20.23 22.26 -12.02
N VAL A 18 -20.02 21.50 -10.95
CA VAL A 18 -18.77 20.78 -10.71
C VAL A 18 -19.04 19.29 -10.58
N ASP A 19 -18.36 18.46 -11.37
CA ASP A 19 -18.41 17.02 -11.19
C ASP A 19 -17.63 16.55 -9.94
N LEU A 20 -18.04 15.41 -9.38
CA LEU A 20 -17.40 14.86 -8.19
C LEU A 20 -16.19 13.98 -8.55
N ASP A 21 -16.42 12.89 -9.29
CA ASP A 21 -15.49 11.76 -9.43
C ASP A 21 -14.41 12.06 -10.47
N GLY A 22 -13.14 12.12 -10.05
CA GLY A 22 -12.01 12.50 -10.88
C GLY A 22 -11.88 14.00 -11.16
N THR A 23 -12.85 14.81 -10.73
CA THR A 23 -12.84 16.28 -10.80
C THR A 23 -12.58 16.89 -9.42
N LEU A 24 -13.59 16.92 -8.54
CA LEU A 24 -13.46 17.44 -7.17
C LEU A 24 -12.63 16.50 -6.28
N VAL A 25 -12.81 15.20 -6.43
CA VAL A 25 -11.99 14.16 -5.79
C VAL A 25 -11.18 13.43 -6.83
N ARG A 26 -9.93 13.06 -6.51
CA ARG A 26 -8.99 12.40 -7.45
C ARG A 26 -9.30 10.92 -7.68
N THR A 27 -10.42 10.43 -7.14
CA THR A 27 -10.82 9.02 -7.09
C THR A 27 -12.24 8.88 -7.62
N ASP A 28 -12.71 7.64 -7.66
CA ASP A 28 -14.09 7.30 -7.97
C ASP A 28 -14.75 6.75 -6.71
N THR A 29 -15.77 7.46 -6.24
CA THR A 29 -16.49 7.18 -4.99
C THR A 29 -17.25 5.86 -5.02
N LEU A 30 -17.63 5.34 -6.19
CA LEU A 30 -18.26 4.03 -6.31
C LEU A 30 -17.24 2.91 -6.05
N HIS A 31 -16.05 3.00 -6.65
CA HIS A 31 -14.99 2.03 -6.40
C HIS A 31 -14.57 2.00 -4.92
N GLU A 32 -14.49 3.16 -4.26
CA GLU A 32 -14.19 3.21 -2.84
C GLU A 32 -15.29 2.63 -1.96
N ASN A 33 -16.56 2.93 -2.24
CA ASN A 33 -17.66 2.31 -1.52
C ASN A 33 -17.69 0.78 -1.69
N LEU A 34 -17.35 0.28 -2.87
CA LEU A 34 -17.21 -1.17 -3.10
C LEU A 34 -16.10 -1.78 -2.24
N LEU A 35 -14.97 -1.09 -2.07
CA LEU A 35 -13.92 -1.54 -1.14
C LEU A 35 -14.37 -1.50 0.32
N VAL A 36 -15.08 -0.45 0.74
CA VAL A 36 -15.66 -0.36 2.08
C VAL A 36 -16.65 -1.51 2.31
N LEU A 37 -17.50 -1.82 1.33
CA LEU A 37 -18.42 -2.95 1.38
C LEU A 37 -17.67 -4.28 1.45
N PHE A 38 -16.62 -4.47 0.63
CA PHE A 38 -15.77 -5.66 0.67
C PHE A 38 -15.13 -5.86 2.06
N LYS A 39 -14.68 -4.78 2.70
CA LYS A 39 -14.03 -4.84 4.02
C LYS A 39 -14.99 -5.28 5.14
N HIS A 40 -16.25 -4.85 5.11
CA HIS A 40 -17.20 -5.06 6.21
C HIS A 40 -18.16 -6.23 5.97
N ALA A 41 -18.58 -6.44 4.73
CA ALA A 41 -19.58 -7.45 4.36
C ALA A 41 -19.29 -7.99 2.94
N PRO A 42 -18.18 -8.73 2.74
CA PRO A 42 -17.79 -9.24 1.42
C PRO A 42 -18.85 -10.15 0.79
N TRP A 43 -19.62 -10.89 1.59
CA TRP A 43 -20.71 -11.75 1.11
C TRP A 43 -21.81 -10.97 0.37
N LEU A 44 -22.03 -9.69 0.70
CA LEU A 44 -23.04 -8.87 0.02
C LEU A 44 -22.65 -8.56 -1.43
N LEU A 45 -21.35 -8.63 -1.78
CA LEU A 45 -20.90 -8.44 -3.15
C LEU A 45 -21.34 -9.58 -4.08
N LEU A 46 -21.71 -10.75 -3.54
CA LEU A 46 -22.34 -11.82 -4.34
C LEU A 46 -23.71 -11.39 -4.89
N LEU A 47 -24.37 -10.42 -4.26
CA LEU A 47 -25.64 -9.84 -4.73
C LEU A 47 -25.43 -8.70 -5.74
N ALA A 48 -24.20 -8.24 -5.96
CA ALA A 48 -23.89 -7.15 -6.89
C ALA A 48 -24.43 -7.40 -8.32
N PRO A 49 -24.34 -8.62 -8.90
CA PRO A 49 -24.95 -8.90 -10.20
C PRO A 49 -26.47 -8.70 -10.19
N LEU A 50 -27.17 -9.14 -9.14
CA LEU A 50 -28.62 -8.97 -8.99
C LEU A 50 -29.01 -7.49 -8.90
N TRP A 51 -28.21 -6.67 -8.22
CA TRP A 51 -28.42 -5.23 -8.15
C TRP A 51 -28.17 -4.56 -9.50
N MET A 52 -27.16 -5.00 -10.24
CA MET A 52 -26.85 -4.49 -11.57
C MET A 52 -27.94 -4.82 -12.59
N LEU A 53 -28.58 -5.99 -12.49
CA LEU A 53 -29.75 -6.37 -13.31
C LEU A 53 -30.94 -5.42 -13.09
N ARG A 54 -31.07 -4.81 -11.91
CA ARG A 54 -32.07 -3.78 -11.61
C ARG A 54 -31.65 -2.37 -12.03
N GLY A 55 -30.48 -2.23 -12.67
CA GLY A 55 -29.97 -0.99 -13.25
C GLY A 55 -28.83 -0.34 -12.47
N LYS A 56 -28.04 0.50 -13.16
CA LYS A 56 -26.84 1.17 -12.62
C LYS A 56 -27.13 2.07 -11.41
N ALA A 57 -28.26 2.78 -11.42
CA ALA A 57 -28.64 3.64 -10.30
C ALA A 57 -29.00 2.81 -9.06
N PHE A 58 -29.75 1.72 -9.23
CA PHE A 58 -30.08 0.80 -8.15
C PHE A 58 -28.81 0.19 -7.55
N PHE A 59 -27.87 -0.26 -8.39
CA PHE A 59 -26.57 -0.76 -7.95
C PHE A 59 -25.80 0.26 -7.10
N LYS A 60 -25.63 1.50 -7.59
CA LYS A 60 -24.96 2.58 -6.85
C LYS A 60 -25.64 2.87 -5.51
N ALA A 61 -26.97 2.92 -5.52
CA ALA A 61 -27.74 3.16 -4.31
C ALA A 61 -27.60 2.02 -3.28
N GLU A 62 -27.57 0.78 -3.73
CA GLU A 62 -27.51 -0.38 -2.85
C GLU A 62 -26.13 -0.52 -2.18
N VAL A 63 -25.09 -0.14 -2.93
CA VAL A 63 -23.70 0.00 -2.45
C VAL A 63 -23.59 1.16 -1.45
N ALA A 64 -24.02 2.37 -1.82
CA ALA A 64 -23.95 3.56 -0.95
C ALA A 64 -24.81 3.43 0.33
N ARG A 65 -25.88 2.61 0.32
CA ARG A 65 -26.67 2.33 1.52
C ARG A 65 -25.90 1.54 2.57
N ARG A 66 -25.01 0.65 2.12
CA ARG A 66 -24.33 -0.34 2.96
C ARG A 66 -22.91 0.04 3.29
N ALA A 67 -22.28 0.83 2.43
CA ALA A 67 -20.96 1.40 2.65
C ALA A 67 -21.11 2.86 3.10
N ARG A 68 -20.60 3.17 4.30
CA ARG A 68 -20.46 4.56 4.74
C ARG A 68 -19.07 5.04 4.38
N LEU A 69 -18.95 5.75 3.27
CA LEU A 69 -17.71 6.39 2.87
C LEU A 69 -17.39 7.56 3.80
N ASP A 70 -16.16 7.60 4.30
CA ASP A 70 -15.67 8.77 5.04
C ASP A 70 -15.29 9.88 4.06
N VAL A 71 -16.20 10.83 3.87
CA VAL A 71 -16.00 11.95 2.93
C VAL A 71 -14.89 12.90 3.37
N THR A 72 -14.61 12.99 4.68
CA THR A 72 -13.65 13.96 5.24
C THR A 72 -12.20 13.67 4.87
N SER A 73 -11.90 12.41 4.55
CA SER A 73 -10.57 11.97 4.17
C SER A 73 -10.44 11.70 2.68
N LEU A 74 -11.41 12.06 1.83
CA LEU A 74 -11.28 11.83 0.39
C LEU A 74 -10.08 12.58 -0.20
N PRO A 75 -9.45 12.06 -1.26
CA PRO A 75 -8.30 12.68 -1.89
C PRO A 75 -8.78 13.84 -2.77
N TYR A 76 -9.17 14.95 -2.14
CA TYR A 76 -9.65 16.13 -2.84
C TYR A 76 -8.56 16.72 -3.75
N ASN A 77 -9.00 17.29 -4.86
CA ASN A 77 -8.10 18.05 -5.72
C ASN A 77 -7.91 19.45 -5.10
N GLU A 78 -6.81 19.62 -4.35
CA GLU A 78 -6.53 20.88 -3.65
C GLU A 78 -6.50 22.10 -4.57
N ALA A 79 -5.96 21.98 -5.79
CA ALA A 79 -5.92 23.09 -6.74
C ALA A 79 -7.33 23.51 -7.19
N VAL A 80 -8.22 22.54 -7.40
CA VAL A 80 -9.63 22.78 -7.72
C VAL A 80 -10.37 23.34 -6.51
N LEU A 81 -10.12 22.82 -5.30
CA LEU A 81 -10.74 23.34 -4.08
C LEU A 81 -10.37 24.80 -3.82
N VAL A 82 -9.11 25.19 -4.02
CA VAL A 82 -8.67 26.59 -3.92
C VAL A 82 -9.44 27.45 -4.91
N PHE A 83 -9.53 27.04 -6.18
CA PHE A 83 -10.31 27.75 -7.20
C PHE A 83 -11.80 27.86 -6.82
N LEU A 84 -12.43 26.80 -6.33
CA LEU A 84 -13.83 26.84 -5.94
C LEU A 84 -14.06 27.74 -4.73
N ARG A 85 -13.13 27.78 -3.76
CA ARG A 85 -13.21 28.71 -2.62
C ARG A 85 -13.10 30.17 -3.08
N GLU A 86 -12.21 30.46 -4.03
CA GLU A 86 -12.09 31.80 -4.64
C GLU A 86 -13.40 32.22 -5.33
N GLU A 87 -13.99 31.34 -6.13
CA GLU A 87 -15.26 31.62 -6.83
C GLU A 87 -16.43 31.77 -5.84
N HIS A 88 -16.50 30.93 -4.81
CA HIS A 88 -17.51 31.04 -3.75
C HIS A 88 -17.40 32.37 -3.00
N ALA A 89 -16.17 32.81 -2.67
CA ALA A 89 -15.92 34.09 -2.00
C ALA A 89 -16.31 35.30 -2.86
N ARG A 90 -16.30 35.15 -4.19
CA ARG A 90 -16.81 36.16 -5.15
C ARG A 90 -18.34 36.18 -5.25
N GLY A 91 -19.05 35.35 -4.48
CA GLY A 91 -20.50 35.24 -4.50
C GLY A 91 -21.05 34.37 -5.63
N ARG A 92 -20.20 33.64 -6.36
CA ARG A 92 -20.63 32.81 -7.48
C ARG A 92 -21.41 31.59 -6.98
N ARG A 93 -22.55 31.31 -7.61
CA ARG A 93 -23.36 30.12 -7.31
C ARG A 93 -22.64 28.85 -7.76
N LEU A 94 -22.21 28.01 -6.82
CA LEU A 94 -21.62 26.70 -7.11
C LEU A 94 -22.65 25.59 -6.91
N VAL A 95 -22.69 24.61 -7.82
CA VAL A 95 -23.50 23.39 -7.65
C VAL A 95 -22.67 22.13 -7.88
N LEU A 96 -22.93 21.10 -7.09
CA LEU A 96 -22.31 19.78 -7.26
C LEU A 96 -23.18 18.94 -8.20
N ALA A 97 -22.64 18.48 -9.32
CA ALA A 97 -23.38 17.78 -10.37
C ALA A 97 -22.70 16.44 -10.73
N THR A 98 -23.14 15.34 -10.10
CA THR A 98 -22.46 14.05 -10.15
C THR A 98 -23.37 12.89 -10.52
N ALA A 99 -22.77 11.84 -11.09
CA ALA A 99 -23.43 10.56 -11.27
C ALA A 99 -23.35 9.65 -10.01
N ALA A 100 -22.66 10.08 -8.95
CA ALA A 100 -22.64 9.39 -7.67
C ALA A 100 -24.03 9.38 -7.01
N ASP A 101 -24.21 8.48 -6.04
CA ASP A 101 -25.43 8.42 -5.23
C ASP A 101 -25.59 9.70 -4.39
N ARG A 102 -26.82 10.20 -4.28
CA ARG A 102 -27.13 11.45 -3.60
C ARG A 102 -26.61 11.53 -2.16
N ARG A 103 -26.59 10.43 -1.40
CA ARG A 103 -26.06 10.45 -0.02
C ARG A 103 -24.58 10.81 0.05
N ILE A 104 -23.79 10.39 -0.95
CA ILE A 104 -22.37 10.71 -1.03
C ILE A 104 -22.22 12.19 -1.42
N ALA A 105 -22.97 12.63 -2.43
CA ALA A 105 -22.92 13.98 -2.93
C ALA A 105 -23.33 15.01 -1.85
N ASP A 106 -24.42 14.74 -1.12
CA ASP A 106 -24.91 15.58 -0.03
C ASP A 106 -23.90 15.61 1.14
N ALA A 107 -23.29 14.47 1.49
CA ALA A 107 -22.27 14.41 2.53
C ALA A 107 -21.01 15.21 2.15
N VAL A 108 -20.57 15.15 0.88
CA VAL A 108 -19.44 15.96 0.38
C VAL A 108 -19.80 17.44 0.37
N ALA A 109 -21.00 17.80 -0.09
CA ALA A 109 -21.46 19.18 -0.13
C ALA A 109 -21.55 19.78 1.27
N ALA A 110 -22.12 19.04 2.23
CA ALA A 110 -22.19 19.43 3.63
C ALA A 110 -20.80 19.57 4.29
N HIS A 111 -19.87 18.67 3.96
CA HIS A 111 -18.50 18.74 4.48
C HIS A 111 -17.75 19.98 4.00
N LEU A 112 -17.86 20.32 2.70
CA LEU A 112 -17.12 21.42 2.11
C LEU A 112 -17.78 22.79 2.33
N GLY A 113 -19.11 22.84 2.44
CA GLY A 113 -19.85 24.09 2.66
C GLY A 113 -19.81 25.08 1.49
N LEU A 114 -19.37 24.65 0.30
CA LEU A 114 -19.19 25.54 -0.87
C LEU A 114 -20.37 25.54 -1.85
N PHE A 115 -21.21 24.50 -1.81
CA PHE A 115 -22.22 24.26 -2.84
C PHE A 115 -23.62 24.71 -2.40
N SER A 116 -24.25 25.52 -3.25
CA SER A 116 -25.63 26.01 -3.07
C SER A 116 -26.71 24.98 -3.44
N GLY A 117 -26.31 23.88 -4.11
CA GLY A 117 -27.22 22.83 -4.54
C GLY A 117 -26.47 21.59 -5.01
N VAL A 118 -27.16 20.45 -4.98
CA VAL A 118 -26.64 19.14 -5.35
C VAL A 118 -27.57 18.48 -6.37
N PHE A 119 -27.01 18.08 -7.50
CA PHE A 119 -27.63 17.24 -8.52
C PHE A 119 -26.88 15.90 -8.56
N ALA A 120 -27.54 14.83 -8.14
CA ALA A 120 -26.94 13.51 -8.00
C ALA A 120 -27.86 12.41 -8.55
N SER A 121 -27.37 11.17 -8.61
CA SER A 121 -28.22 10.02 -8.92
C SER A 121 -29.12 9.68 -7.74
N GLU A 122 -30.43 9.56 -8.00
CA GLU A 122 -31.50 9.38 -7.01
C GLU A 122 -32.66 8.59 -7.65
N ASP A 123 -33.47 7.89 -6.85
CA ASP A 123 -34.71 7.21 -7.27
C ASP A 123 -34.63 6.34 -8.53
N GLY A 124 -33.52 5.61 -8.70
CA GLY A 124 -33.31 4.75 -9.87
C GLY A 124 -32.89 5.49 -11.15
N VAL A 125 -32.71 6.82 -11.08
CA VAL A 125 -32.21 7.65 -12.17
C VAL A 125 -30.71 7.88 -12.01
N ASN A 126 -29.92 7.34 -12.95
CA ASN A 126 -28.48 7.61 -13.01
C ASN A 126 -28.21 8.93 -13.75
N LEU A 127 -27.66 9.93 -13.04
CA LEU A 127 -27.43 11.29 -13.54
C LEU A 127 -26.06 11.43 -14.22
N SER A 128 -25.91 10.83 -15.41
CA SER A 128 -24.69 10.93 -16.23
C SER A 128 -24.97 11.41 -17.65
N GLY A 129 -24.00 12.09 -18.27
CA GLY A 129 -24.06 12.51 -19.68
C GLY A 129 -25.32 13.33 -20.00
N ALA A 130 -26.12 12.88 -20.98
CA ALA A 130 -27.29 13.60 -21.47
C ALA A 130 -28.34 13.90 -20.37
N ARG A 131 -28.55 12.99 -19.40
CA ARG A 131 -29.49 13.24 -18.29
C ARG A 131 -28.99 14.32 -17.35
N LYS A 132 -27.68 14.34 -17.08
CA LYS A 132 -27.03 15.39 -16.29
C LYS A 132 -27.17 16.74 -16.99
N LEU A 133 -26.90 16.78 -18.29
CA LEU A 133 -27.07 17.98 -19.12
C LEU A 133 -28.51 18.50 -19.08
N ALA A 134 -29.51 17.64 -19.30
CA ALA A 134 -30.91 18.04 -19.29
C ALA A 134 -31.31 18.67 -17.94
N ARG A 135 -30.89 18.05 -16.83
CA ARG A 135 -31.17 18.55 -15.48
C ARG A 135 -30.48 19.90 -15.19
N LEU A 136 -29.23 20.07 -15.64
CA LEU A 136 -28.50 21.33 -15.46
C LEU A 136 -29.11 22.46 -16.30
N ARG A 137 -29.51 22.18 -17.54
CA ARG A 137 -30.22 23.16 -18.38
C ARG A 137 -31.53 23.61 -17.75
N GLU A 138 -32.32 22.67 -17.26
CA GLU A 138 -33.60 22.96 -16.60
C GLU A 138 -33.39 23.81 -15.33
N ALA A 139 -32.39 23.47 -14.50
CA ALA A 139 -32.23 24.10 -13.19
C ALA A 139 -31.40 25.39 -13.19
N LEU A 140 -30.48 25.56 -14.15
CA LEU A 140 -29.51 26.66 -14.19
C LEU A 140 -29.63 27.52 -15.45
N GLY A 141 -30.25 27.04 -16.53
CA GLY A 141 -30.21 27.70 -17.82
C GLY A 141 -28.79 27.73 -18.39
N THR A 142 -28.13 28.89 -18.28
CA THR A 142 -26.72 29.05 -18.68
C THR A 142 -25.80 28.71 -17.51
N PHE A 143 -24.78 27.88 -17.75
CA PHE A 143 -23.84 27.46 -16.72
C PHE A 143 -22.43 27.27 -17.29
N ASP A 144 -21.43 27.35 -16.42
CA ASP A 144 -20.09 26.83 -16.70
C ASP A 144 -19.95 25.43 -16.08
N TYR A 145 -19.09 24.58 -16.64
CA TYR A 145 -18.96 23.19 -16.18
C TYR A 145 -17.51 22.75 -15.97
N ALA A 146 -17.24 22.19 -14.78
CA ALA A 146 -15.99 21.54 -14.43
C ALA A 146 -16.13 20.02 -14.49
N GLY A 147 -15.31 19.37 -15.31
CA GLY A 147 -15.32 17.92 -15.54
C GLY A 147 -13.94 17.38 -15.95
N ASN A 148 -13.85 16.09 -16.24
CA ASN A 148 -12.56 15.41 -16.46
C ASN A 148 -12.56 14.36 -17.59
N ASP A 149 -13.71 13.87 -18.06
CA ASP A 149 -13.77 12.71 -18.94
C ASP A 149 -14.63 12.95 -20.18
N THR A 150 -14.56 12.03 -21.15
CA THR A 150 -15.36 12.00 -22.39
C THR A 150 -16.86 12.09 -22.16
N VAL A 151 -17.37 11.60 -21.02
CA VAL A 151 -18.79 11.70 -20.65
C VAL A 151 -19.24 13.15 -20.43
N ASP A 152 -18.29 14.06 -20.20
CA ASP A 152 -18.52 15.49 -19.98
C ASP A 152 -18.53 16.30 -21.29
N LEU A 153 -18.12 15.73 -22.43
CA LEU A 153 -18.11 16.44 -23.72
C LEU A 153 -19.47 17.06 -24.09
N PRO A 154 -20.62 16.37 -23.91
CA PRO A 154 -21.92 16.99 -24.17
C PRO A 154 -22.23 18.15 -23.21
N LEU A 155 -21.73 18.10 -21.97
CA LEU A 155 -21.91 19.17 -21.00
C LEU A 155 -21.04 20.38 -21.34
N TRP A 156 -19.79 20.14 -21.74
CA TRP A 156 -18.88 21.20 -22.16
C TRP A 156 -19.36 21.93 -23.42
N ARG A 157 -19.91 21.21 -24.40
CA ARG A 157 -20.47 21.81 -25.63
C ARG A 157 -21.56 22.83 -25.35
N GLU A 158 -22.33 22.61 -24.29
CA GLU A 158 -23.50 23.40 -23.92
C GLU A 158 -23.23 24.38 -22.77
N SER A 159 -22.03 24.32 -22.21
CA SER A 159 -21.58 25.26 -21.18
C SER A 159 -21.07 26.54 -21.81
N ARG A 160 -21.22 27.66 -21.11
CA ARG A 160 -20.65 28.95 -21.55
C ARG A 160 -19.12 28.91 -21.48
N ARG A 161 -18.56 28.33 -20.42
CA ARG A 161 -17.11 28.10 -20.26
C ARG A 161 -16.80 26.70 -19.75
N VAL A 162 -15.70 26.17 -20.25
CA VAL A 162 -15.20 24.83 -19.93
C VAL A 162 -14.07 24.91 -18.91
N VAL A 163 -14.21 24.16 -17.82
CA VAL A 163 -13.13 23.91 -16.86
C VAL A 163 -12.74 22.45 -16.95
N VAL A 164 -11.51 22.19 -17.37
CA VAL A 164 -10.97 20.84 -17.54
C VAL A 164 -10.12 20.48 -16.34
N VAL A 165 -10.43 19.35 -15.69
CA VAL A 165 -9.70 18.86 -14.52
C VAL A 165 -9.11 17.49 -14.79
N HIS A 166 -7.80 17.34 -14.66
CA HIS A 166 -7.07 16.06 -14.76
C HIS A 166 -7.44 15.19 -15.99
N ALA A 167 -7.90 15.81 -17.07
CA ALA A 167 -8.32 15.10 -18.27
C ALA A 167 -7.11 14.56 -19.03
N THR A 168 -7.29 13.46 -19.76
CA THR A 168 -6.26 12.97 -20.67
C THR A 168 -6.00 13.96 -21.80
N ALA A 169 -4.82 13.92 -22.41
CA ALA A 169 -4.48 14.78 -23.56
C ALA A 169 -5.45 14.59 -24.75
N GLY A 170 -6.09 13.42 -24.89
CA GLY A 170 -7.15 13.21 -25.87
C GLY A 170 -8.42 13.99 -25.54
N VAL A 171 -8.87 13.91 -24.29
CA VAL A 171 -10.08 14.63 -23.81
C VAL A 171 -9.87 16.14 -23.82
N LEU A 172 -8.70 16.64 -23.42
CA LEU A 172 -8.39 18.07 -23.48
C LEU A 172 -8.46 18.62 -24.91
N ARG A 173 -7.89 17.89 -25.89
CA ARG A 173 -7.98 18.27 -27.31
C ARG A 173 -9.42 18.28 -27.81
N GLN A 174 -10.22 17.29 -27.40
CA GLN A 174 -11.64 17.26 -27.74
C GLN A 174 -12.38 18.45 -27.12
N ALA A 175 -12.13 18.77 -25.85
CA ALA A 175 -12.75 19.91 -25.17
C ALA A 175 -12.44 21.24 -25.87
N GLN A 176 -11.18 21.44 -26.30
CA GLN A 176 -10.76 22.62 -27.06
C GLN A 176 -11.44 22.75 -28.43
N ALA A 177 -11.93 21.64 -29.00
CA ALA A 177 -12.59 21.61 -30.31
C ALA A 177 -14.11 21.77 -30.24
N LEU A 178 -14.73 21.89 -29.06
CA LEU A 178 -16.20 21.88 -28.90
C LEU A 178 -16.88 23.22 -29.20
N GLY A 179 -16.12 24.33 -29.31
CA GLY A 179 -16.64 25.68 -29.53
C GLY A 179 -16.50 26.59 -28.31
N PRO A 180 -17.07 26.24 -27.14
CA PRO A 180 -16.94 27.05 -25.93
C PRO A 180 -15.49 27.23 -25.46
N PRO A 181 -15.11 28.41 -24.94
CA PRO A 181 -13.74 28.67 -24.49
C PRO A 181 -13.39 27.82 -23.27
N VAL A 182 -12.19 27.20 -23.33
CA VAL A 182 -11.58 26.55 -22.17
C VAL A 182 -11.02 27.63 -21.26
N HIS A 183 -11.71 27.89 -20.16
CA HIS A 183 -11.37 28.94 -19.21
C HIS A 183 -10.21 28.55 -18.30
N ARG A 184 -10.18 27.29 -17.83
CA ARG A 184 -9.14 26.80 -16.94
C ARG A 184 -8.86 25.31 -17.16
N VAL A 185 -7.58 24.95 -17.11
CA VAL A 185 -7.11 23.56 -17.18
C VAL A 185 -6.29 23.26 -15.93
N PHE A 186 -6.69 22.22 -15.21
CA PHE A 186 -5.92 21.64 -14.11
C PHE A 186 -5.25 20.37 -14.60
N GLU A 187 -3.94 20.40 -14.79
CA GLU A 187 -3.18 19.26 -15.33
C GLU A 187 -3.11 18.11 -14.31
N ALA A 188 -3.25 16.87 -14.79
CA ALA A 188 -3.00 15.71 -13.95
C ALA A 188 -1.49 15.58 -13.66
N PRO A 189 -1.09 15.24 -12.43
CA PRO A 189 0.31 14.97 -12.15
C PRO A 189 0.79 13.77 -12.99
N PRO A 190 2.02 13.79 -13.53
CA PRO A 190 2.52 12.72 -14.38
C PRO A 190 2.61 11.40 -13.61
N THR A 191 1.79 10.42 -13.99
CA THR A 191 1.84 9.07 -13.43
C THR A 191 2.89 8.22 -14.15
N GLY A 192 4.15 8.37 -13.75
CA GLY A 192 5.26 7.56 -14.29
C GLY A 192 5.34 6.15 -13.71
N TRP A 193 6.16 5.28 -14.31
CA TRP A 193 6.46 3.92 -13.82
C TRP A 193 6.93 3.88 -12.35
N ARG A 194 7.53 4.97 -11.87
CA ARG A 194 7.94 5.14 -10.47
C ARG A 194 6.79 5.04 -9.48
N VAL A 195 5.58 5.47 -9.86
CA VAL A 195 4.38 5.37 -9.02
C VAL A 195 3.98 3.91 -8.85
N TRP A 196 4.05 3.12 -9.92
CA TRP A 196 3.80 1.67 -9.87
C TRP A 196 4.84 0.93 -9.05
N VAL A 197 6.13 1.26 -9.19
CA VAL A 197 7.20 0.67 -8.36
C VAL A 197 7.00 0.98 -6.87
N ARG A 198 6.49 2.18 -6.55
CA ARG A 198 6.10 2.53 -5.18
C ARG A 198 4.89 1.72 -4.71
N ALA A 199 3.87 1.53 -5.56
CA ALA A 199 2.67 0.75 -5.25
C ALA A 199 2.99 -0.74 -5.02
N LEU A 200 3.86 -1.33 -5.85
CA LEU A 200 4.36 -2.71 -5.69
C LEU A 200 5.31 -2.87 -4.50
N ARG A 201 5.81 -1.76 -3.94
CA ARG A 201 6.79 -1.72 -2.86
C ARG A 201 8.03 -2.56 -3.15
N VAL A 202 8.63 -2.40 -4.33
CA VAL A 202 9.81 -3.17 -4.78
C VAL A 202 10.97 -3.12 -3.77
N HIS A 203 11.14 -2.01 -3.04
CA HIS A 203 12.12 -1.90 -1.96
C HIS A 203 11.94 -2.95 -0.83
N GLN A 204 10.72 -3.48 -0.63
CA GLN A 204 10.44 -4.55 0.34
C GLN A 204 10.84 -5.95 -0.17
N TRP A 205 11.13 -6.10 -1.47
CA TRP A 205 11.56 -7.38 -2.05
C TRP A 205 12.89 -7.84 -1.47
N ALA A 206 13.69 -6.91 -0.93
CA ALA A 206 14.93 -7.25 -0.22
C ALA A 206 14.71 -8.26 0.92
N LYS A 207 13.52 -8.28 1.55
CA LYS A 207 13.16 -9.29 2.57
C LYS A 207 13.06 -10.71 2.00
N ASN A 208 12.72 -10.83 0.73
CA ASN A 208 12.65 -12.11 0.03
C ASN A 208 14.04 -12.61 -0.38
N ALA A 209 15.10 -11.81 -0.26
CA ALA A 209 16.47 -12.28 -0.47
C ALA A 209 16.85 -13.40 0.51
N LEU A 210 16.14 -13.54 1.63
CA LEU A 210 16.27 -14.66 2.56
C LEU A 210 16.04 -16.04 1.91
N VAL A 211 15.33 -16.10 0.77
CA VAL A 211 15.15 -17.33 -0.03
C VAL A 211 16.48 -17.89 -0.53
N PHE A 212 17.52 -17.07 -0.67
CA PHE A 212 18.84 -17.52 -1.11
C PHE A 212 19.70 -18.12 0.02
N VAL A 213 19.32 -17.90 1.29
CA VAL A 213 20.13 -18.34 2.45
C VAL A 213 20.45 -19.84 2.43
N PRO A 214 19.49 -20.76 2.18
CA PRO A 214 19.79 -22.20 2.16
C PRO A 214 20.73 -22.61 1.02
N LEU A 215 20.61 -21.97 -0.15
CA LEU A 215 21.47 -22.25 -1.30
C LEU A 215 22.93 -21.88 -0.99
N LEU A 216 23.13 -20.72 -0.36
CA LEU A 216 24.45 -20.23 0.04
C LEU A 216 25.02 -21.07 1.18
N ALA A 217 24.22 -21.35 2.21
CA ALA A 217 24.63 -22.15 3.36
C ALA A 217 25.06 -23.58 2.97
N ALA A 218 24.51 -24.13 1.89
CA ALA A 218 24.89 -25.45 1.38
C ALA A 218 26.08 -25.44 0.41
N HIS A 219 26.68 -24.28 0.09
CA HIS A 219 27.74 -24.12 -0.93
C HIS A 219 27.36 -24.65 -2.33
N LYS A 220 26.06 -24.67 -2.65
CA LYS A 220 25.55 -25.19 -3.94
C LYS A 220 25.17 -24.11 -4.94
N ALA A 221 25.56 -22.85 -4.69
CA ALA A 221 25.22 -21.72 -5.54
C ALA A 221 25.75 -21.84 -6.99
N THR A 222 26.83 -22.60 -7.20
CA THR A 222 27.43 -22.85 -8.52
C THR A 222 26.81 -24.05 -9.25
N GLN A 223 25.87 -24.79 -8.62
CA GLN A 223 25.18 -25.90 -9.27
C GLN A 223 24.09 -25.37 -10.21
N GLY A 224 24.17 -25.74 -11.50
CA GLY A 224 23.50 -25.03 -12.60
C GLY A 224 21.98 -24.87 -12.48
N ASP A 225 21.27 -25.87 -11.97
CA ASP A 225 19.79 -25.84 -11.89
C ASP A 225 19.27 -25.19 -10.57
N MET A 226 20.13 -25.06 -9.57
CA MET A 226 19.73 -24.59 -8.23
C MET A 226 19.56 -23.07 -8.14
N ALA A 227 20.47 -22.31 -8.76
CA ALA A 227 20.39 -20.85 -8.75
C ALA A 227 19.15 -20.30 -9.48
N PRO A 228 18.77 -20.79 -10.69
CA PRO A 228 17.54 -20.38 -11.34
C PRO A 228 16.28 -20.66 -10.49
N ARG A 229 16.20 -21.82 -9.83
CA ARG A 229 15.08 -22.15 -8.94
C ARG A 229 14.97 -21.20 -7.75
N ALA A 230 16.10 -20.82 -7.15
CA ALA A 230 16.11 -19.82 -6.07
C ALA A 230 15.65 -18.43 -6.56
N VAL A 231 16.04 -18.02 -7.78
CA VAL A 231 15.56 -16.78 -8.41
C VAL A 231 14.06 -16.84 -8.68
N LEU A 232 13.54 -17.95 -9.20
CA LEU A 232 12.10 -18.13 -9.42
C LEU A 232 11.32 -18.09 -8.09
N ALA A 233 11.84 -18.71 -7.03
CA ALA A 233 11.26 -18.62 -5.70
C ALA A 233 11.25 -17.19 -5.16
N PHE A 234 12.35 -16.44 -5.34
CA PHE A 234 12.42 -15.01 -5.00
C PHE A 234 11.37 -14.19 -5.74
N VAL A 235 11.19 -14.42 -7.05
CA VAL A 235 10.17 -13.75 -7.87
C VAL A 235 8.76 -14.11 -7.38
N ALA A 236 8.46 -15.39 -7.14
CA ALA A 236 7.16 -15.84 -6.66
C ALA A 236 6.79 -15.21 -5.31
N PHE A 237 7.71 -15.20 -4.33
CA PHE A 237 7.51 -14.51 -3.05
C PHE A 237 7.33 -13.00 -3.21
N SER A 238 8.03 -12.38 -4.17
CA SER A 238 7.97 -10.94 -4.41
C SER A 238 6.66 -10.51 -5.07
N LEU A 239 6.17 -11.28 -6.04
CA LEU A 239 4.86 -11.07 -6.66
C LEU A 239 3.72 -11.29 -5.65
N CYS A 240 3.78 -12.38 -4.87
CA CYS A 240 2.84 -12.65 -3.79
C CYS A 240 2.82 -11.53 -2.74
N ALA A 241 3.99 -11.10 -2.25
CA ALA A 241 4.09 -10.02 -1.28
C ALA A 241 3.52 -8.70 -1.83
N SER A 242 3.82 -8.37 -3.10
CA SER A 242 3.30 -7.19 -3.78
C SER A 242 1.77 -7.22 -3.90
N SER A 243 1.19 -8.39 -4.23
CA SER A 243 -0.26 -8.58 -4.24
C SER A 243 -0.88 -8.26 -2.87
N VAL A 244 -0.34 -8.84 -1.79
CA VAL A 244 -0.84 -8.60 -0.43
C VAL A 244 -0.66 -7.13 -0.02
N TYR A 245 0.44 -6.47 -0.40
CA TYR A 245 0.62 -5.05 -0.14
C TYR A 245 -0.40 -4.17 -0.87
N VAL A 246 -0.71 -4.47 -2.13
CA VAL A 246 -1.74 -3.75 -2.89
C VAL A 246 -3.10 -3.95 -2.23
N ILE A 247 -3.49 -5.18 -1.86
CA ILE A 247 -4.76 -5.44 -1.15
C ILE A 247 -4.83 -4.62 0.14
N ASN A 248 -3.77 -4.63 0.94
CA ASN A 248 -3.72 -3.86 2.18
C ASN A 248 -3.86 -2.35 1.95
N ASP A 249 -3.17 -1.79 0.95
CA ASP A 249 -3.26 -0.36 0.64
C ASP A 249 -4.66 0.05 0.16
N LEU A 250 -5.41 -0.86 -0.48
CA LEU A 250 -6.81 -0.64 -0.83
C LEU A 250 -7.75 -0.75 0.39
N LEU A 251 -7.52 -1.71 1.29
CA LEU A 251 -8.37 -1.88 2.47
C LEU A 251 -8.15 -0.80 3.54
N ASP A 252 -6.98 -0.18 3.56
CA ASP A 252 -6.59 0.81 4.56
C ASP A 252 -6.63 2.26 4.03
N LEU A 253 -7.25 2.54 2.88
CA LEU A 253 -7.32 3.87 2.25
C LEU A 253 -7.66 5.01 3.24
N ALA A 254 -8.78 4.91 3.96
CA ALA A 254 -9.21 5.97 4.88
C ALA A 254 -8.21 6.19 6.04
N SER A 255 -7.60 5.12 6.55
CA SER A 255 -6.59 5.20 7.61
C SER A 255 -5.27 5.77 7.09
N ASP A 256 -4.86 5.33 5.90
CA ASP A 256 -3.63 5.79 5.25
C ASP A 256 -3.70 7.28 4.93
N ARG A 257 -4.85 7.80 4.49
CA ARG A 257 -5.04 9.24 4.21
C ARG A 257 -4.91 10.14 5.44
N ARG A 258 -5.30 9.65 6.62
CA ARG A 258 -5.16 10.39 7.89
C ARG A 258 -3.73 10.35 8.44
N HIS A 259 -2.86 9.48 7.93
CA HIS A 259 -1.52 9.29 8.46
C HIS A 259 -0.49 10.20 7.76
N PRO A 260 0.40 10.90 8.50
CA PRO A 260 1.31 11.92 7.93
C PRO A 260 2.14 11.47 6.73
N THR A 261 2.71 10.27 6.77
CA THR A 261 3.53 9.72 5.68
C THR A 261 2.80 8.76 4.74
N LYS A 262 1.74 8.07 5.19
CA LYS A 262 1.04 7.07 4.37
C LYS A 262 0.00 7.70 3.45
N SER A 263 -0.40 8.94 3.70
CA SER A 263 -1.25 9.73 2.81
C SER A 263 -0.66 9.89 1.41
N ARG A 264 0.69 9.82 1.32
CA ARG A 264 1.46 9.87 0.06
C ARG A 264 1.53 8.52 -0.68
N ARG A 265 0.86 7.46 -0.19
CA ARG A 265 0.78 6.18 -0.92
C ARG A 265 -0.03 6.41 -2.20
N PRO A 266 0.32 5.72 -3.31
CA PRO A 266 -0.30 5.97 -4.61
C PRO A 266 -1.84 5.86 -4.63
N PHE A 267 -2.41 4.85 -3.96
CA PHE A 267 -3.87 4.69 -3.90
C PHE A 267 -4.53 5.67 -2.92
N ALA A 268 -3.89 5.95 -1.78
CA ALA A 268 -4.39 6.89 -0.77
C ALA A 268 -4.45 8.32 -1.31
N SER A 269 -3.42 8.77 -2.02
CA SER A 269 -3.32 10.11 -2.62
C SER A 269 -4.17 10.30 -3.89
N GLY A 270 -4.68 9.22 -4.48
CA GLY A 270 -5.34 9.26 -5.79
C GLY A 270 -4.38 9.40 -6.98
N ASP A 271 -3.09 9.08 -6.81
CA ASP A 271 -2.13 9.01 -7.93
C ASP A 271 -2.36 7.76 -8.80
N LEU A 272 -2.87 6.67 -8.21
CA LEU A 272 -3.34 5.49 -8.94
C LEU A 272 -4.82 5.24 -8.66
N PRO A 273 -5.60 4.90 -9.68
CA PRO A 273 -7.02 4.65 -9.49
C PRO A 273 -7.24 3.33 -8.75
N VAL A 274 -8.24 3.29 -7.88
CA VAL A 274 -8.61 2.11 -7.07
C VAL A 274 -8.81 0.86 -7.94
N ARG A 275 -9.51 1.01 -9.08
CA ARG A 275 -9.75 -0.09 -10.04
C ARG A 275 -8.46 -0.79 -10.49
N ALA A 276 -7.37 -0.02 -10.65
CA ALA A 276 -6.10 -0.60 -11.06
C ALA A 276 -5.51 -1.50 -9.98
N GLY A 277 -5.62 -1.13 -8.70
CA GLY A 277 -5.20 -1.98 -7.60
C GLY A 277 -6.02 -3.27 -7.51
N VAL A 278 -7.35 -3.17 -7.69
CA VAL A 278 -8.28 -4.32 -7.66
C VAL A 278 -7.94 -5.34 -8.75
N VAL A 279 -7.51 -4.90 -9.94
CA VAL A 279 -7.06 -5.79 -11.02
C VAL A 279 -5.63 -6.28 -10.79
N LEU A 280 -4.73 -5.39 -10.35
CA LEU A 280 -3.31 -5.71 -10.18
C LEU A 280 -3.07 -6.78 -9.12
N ALA A 281 -3.78 -6.72 -7.99
CA ALA A 281 -3.61 -7.69 -6.90
C ALA A 281 -3.82 -9.16 -7.35
N PRO A 282 -4.96 -9.55 -7.97
CA PRO A 282 -5.16 -10.93 -8.44
C PRO A 282 -4.24 -11.29 -9.59
N VAL A 283 -3.87 -10.36 -10.49
CA VAL A 283 -2.89 -10.64 -11.55
C VAL A 283 -1.53 -11.01 -10.95
N LEU A 284 -1.02 -10.24 -9.99
CA LEU A 284 0.24 -10.53 -9.31
C LEU A 284 0.20 -11.87 -8.58
N LEU A 285 -0.91 -12.18 -7.90
CA LEU A 285 -1.09 -13.46 -7.22
C LEU A 285 -1.13 -14.62 -8.22
N GLY A 286 -1.88 -14.48 -9.32
CA GLY A 286 -1.95 -15.47 -10.39
C GLY A 286 -0.58 -15.73 -11.01
N LEU A 287 0.21 -14.69 -11.29
CA LEU A 287 1.58 -14.83 -11.77
C LEU A 287 2.48 -15.55 -10.74
N ALA A 288 2.35 -15.22 -9.45
CA ALA A 288 3.09 -15.92 -8.40
C ALA A 288 2.75 -17.42 -8.35
N VAL A 289 1.47 -17.77 -8.51
CA VAL A 289 0.99 -19.16 -8.56
C VAL A 289 1.50 -19.87 -9.82
N VAL A 290 1.46 -19.22 -10.98
CA VAL A 290 1.99 -19.78 -12.24
C VAL A 290 3.48 -20.10 -12.11
N VAL A 291 4.27 -19.19 -11.55
CA VAL A 291 5.70 -19.44 -11.29
C VAL A 291 5.86 -20.62 -10.32
N ALA A 292 5.11 -20.61 -9.20
CA ALA A 292 5.24 -21.63 -8.16
C ALA A 292 4.82 -23.03 -8.61
N LEU A 293 3.69 -23.19 -9.31
CA LEU A 293 3.20 -24.49 -9.76
C LEU A 293 3.79 -24.95 -11.09
N GLY A 294 4.20 -24.01 -11.95
CA GLY A 294 4.73 -24.35 -13.28
C GLY A 294 6.20 -24.77 -13.27
N THR A 295 6.99 -24.34 -12.28
CA THR A 295 8.46 -24.52 -12.29
C THR A 295 9.08 -25.02 -10.99
N LEU A 296 8.37 -24.91 -9.85
CA LEU A 296 8.89 -25.27 -8.53
C LEU A 296 8.15 -26.47 -7.93
N PRO A 297 8.73 -27.15 -6.93
CA PRO A 297 8.08 -28.29 -6.29
C PRO A 297 6.74 -27.92 -5.64
N LEU A 298 5.78 -28.86 -5.62
CA LEU A 298 4.45 -28.64 -5.03
C LEU A 298 4.52 -28.22 -3.55
N SER A 299 5.52 -28.70 -2.80
CA SER A 299 5.78 -28.30 -1.42
C SER A 299 6.08 -26.81 -1.28
N PHE A 300 6.79 -26.21 -2.24
CA PHE A 300 7.02 -24.76 -2.30
C PHE A 300 5.71 -24.01 -2.54
N ALA A 301 4.91 -24.45 -3.51
CA ALA A 301 3.63 -23.81 -3.82
C ALA A 301 2.66 -23.86 -2.63
N ALA A 302 2.60 -24.99 -1.92
CA ALA A 302 1.81 -25.14 -0.71
C ALA A 302 2.28 -24.16 0.39
N LEU A 303 3.59 -24.05 0.60
CA LEU A 303 4.18 -23.09 1.54
C LEU A 303 3.88 -21.64 1.15
N LEU A 304 3.96 -21.29 -0.14
CA LEU A 304 3.61 -19.96 -0.63
C LEU A 304 2.13 -19.63 -0.37
N GLY A 305 1.25 -20.63 -0.51
CA GLY A 305 -0.17 -20.52 -0.12
C GLY A 305 -0.34 -20.22 1.37
N VAL A 306 0.31 -21.00 2.24
CA VAL A 306 0.31 -20.76 3.70
C VAL A 306 0.86 -19.38 4.04
N TYR A 307 1.98 -18.98 3.44
CA TYR A 307 2.58 -17.66 3.58
C TYR A 307 1.60 -16.54 3.18
N SER A 308 0.89 -16.71 2.07
CA SER A 308 -0.10 -15.73 1.57
C SER A 308 -1.24 -15.55 2.57
N VAL A 309 -1.82 -16.67 3.04
CA VAL A 309 -2.90 -16.68 4.05
C VAL A 309 -2.42 -16.05 5.36
N LEU A 310 -1.24 -16.43 5.84
CA LEU A 310 -0.69 -15.89 7.08
C LEU A 310 -0.40 -14.38 6.99
N THR A 311 0.10 -13.90 5.84
CA THR A 311 0.36 -12.47 5.63
C THR A 311 -0.94 -11.65 5.56
N LEU A 312 -1.99 -12.19 4.94
CA LEU A 312 -3.32 -11.57 4.94
C LEU A 312 -3.94 -11.57 6.34
N ALA A 313 -3.93 -12.72 7.03
CA ALA A 313 -4.43 -12.85 8.41
C ALA A 313 -3.71 -11.88 9.36
N TYR A 314 -2.38 -11.77 9.22
CA TYR A 314 -1.57 -10.79 9.95
C TYR A 314 -2.06 -9.36 9.73
N SER A 315 -2.26 -8.99 8.46
CA SER A 315 -2.65 -7.64 8.08
C SER A 315 -4.06 -7.26 8.55
N LEU A 316 -4.98 -8.24 8.60
CA LEU A 316 -6.37 -8.03 9.00
C LEU A 316 -6.58 -8.04 10.51
N ARG A 317 -5.97 -8.98 11.24
CA ARG A 317 -6.29 -9.21 12.66
C ARG A 317 -5.07 -9.50 13.53
N LEU A 318 -4.13 -10.36 13.11
CA LEU A 318 -3.08 -10.83 14.04
C LEU A 318 -2.13 -9.71 14.48
N LYS A 319 -1.96 -8.65 13.67
CA LYS A 319 -1.19 -7.46 14.07
C LYS A 319 -1.75 -6.71 15.29
N GLN A 320 -3.00 -6.99 15.68
CA GLN A 320 -3.71 -6.35 16.79
C GLN A 320 -3.49 -7.06 18.12
N VAL A 321 -3.00 -8.30 18.10
CA VAL A 321 -2.80 -9.13 19.29
C VAL A 321 -1.35 -9.01 19.75
N VAL A 322 -1.17 -8.57 20.99
CA VAL A 322 0.14 -8.39 21.64
C VAL A 322 0.93 -9.70 21.60
N MET A 323 2.23 -9.61 21.30
CA MET A 323 3.20 -10.71 21.14
C MET A 323 2.95 -11.61 19.93
N LEU A 324 1.70 -11.90 19.59
CA LEU A 324 1.38 -12.71 18.42
C LEU A 324 1.85 -12.03 17.12
N ASP A 325 1.79 -10.71 17.07
CA ASP A 325 2.27 -9.92 15.94
C ASP A 325 3.78 -10.11 15.67
N VAL A 326 4.62 -10.12 16.72
CA VAL A 326 6.09 -10.27 16.58
C VAL A 326 6.47 -11.73 16.32
N LEU A 327 5.75 -12.69 16.91
CA LEU A 327 5.93 -14.12 16.64
C LEU A 327 5.58 -14.47 15.19
N VAL A 328 4.43 -13.97 14.70
CA VAL A 328 4.03 -14.15 13.29
C VAL A 328 5.01 -13.46 12.36
N LEU A 329 5.49 -12.24 12.69
CA LEU A 329 6.46 -11.54 11.86
C LEU A 329 7.80 -12.30 11.77
N ALA A 330 8.29 -12.83 12.89
CA ALA A 330 9.48 -13.68 12.92
C ALA A 330 9.28 -14.96 12.09
N GLY A 331 8.14 -15.63 12.26
CA GLY A 331 7.76 -16.80 11.48
C GLY A 331 7.71 -16.53 9.99
N LEU A 332 7.13 -15.40 9.56
CA LEU A 332 7.08 -15.01 8.14
C LEU A 332 8.49 -14.84 7.55
N TYR A 333 9.47 -14.34 8.31
CA TYR A 333 10.86 -14.28 7.83
C TYR A 333 11.49 -15.68 7.72
N THR A 334 11.32 -16.53 8.73
CA THR A 334 11.82 -17.92 8.71
C THR A 334 11.19 -18.74 7.57
N VAL A 335 9.90 -18.55 7.28
CA VAL A 335 9.20 -19.22 6.18
C VAL A 335 9.84 -18.92 4.82
N ARG A 336 10.44 -17.74 4.61
CA ARG A 336 11.14 -17.42 3.35
C ARG A 336 12.41 -18.24 3.20
N ILE A 337 13.16 -18.43 4.29
CA ILE A 337 14.35 -19.30 4.31
C ILE A 337 13.92 -20.73 4.01
N PHE A 338 12.90 -21.23 4.71
CA PHE A 338 12.39 -22.59 4.48
C PHE A 338 11.88 -22.78 3.05
N GLY A 339 11.18 -21.79 2.49
CA GLY A 339 10.71 -21.82 1.10
C GLY A 339 11.85 -21.87 0.10
N GLY A 340 12.94 -21.14 0.32
CA GLY A 340 14.14 -21.24 -0.52
C GLY A 340 14.73 -22.64 -0.56
N ALA A 341 14.74 -23.32 0.58
CA ALA A 341 15.24 -24.69 0.67
C ALA A 341 14.34 -25.68 -0.07
N LEU A 342 13.02 -25.55 0.05
CA LEU A 342 12.06 -26.35 -0.71
C LEU A 342 12.19 -26.12 -2.22
N ALA A 343 12.37 -24.88 -2.65
CA ALA A 343 12.51 -24.53 -4.07
C ALA A 343 13.76 -25.17 -4.71
N VAL A 344 14.86 -25.17 -3.97
CA VAL A 344 16.15 -25.70 -4.45
C VAL A 344 16.29 -27.21 -4.20
N GLY A 345 15.50 -27.78 -3.29
CA GLY A 345 15.58 -29.20 -2.92
C GLY A 345 16.74 -29.53 -1.99
N VAL A 346 17.13 -28.58 -1.13
CA VAL A 346 18.21 -28.76 -0.14
C VAL A 346 17.59 -28.94 1.24
N PRO A 347 17.99 -29.96 2.02
CA PRO A 347 17.51 -30.13 3.38
C PRO A 347 17.93 -28.94 4.26
N THR A 348 16.99 -28.33 4.98
CA THR A 348 17.30 -27.29 5.96
C THR A 348 17.79 -27.88 7.27
N SER A 349 18.87 -27.34 7.80
CA SER A 349 19.26 -27.59 9.19
C SER A 349 18.23 -27.00 10.15
N SER A 350 17.75 -27.81 11.11
CA SER A 350 16.88 -27.34 12.20
C SER A 350 17.54 -26.21 13.00
N TRP A 351 18.86 -26.25 13.15
CA TRP A 351 19.64 -25.21 13.82
C TRP A 351 19.59 -23.87 13.08
N LEU A 352 19.70 -23.89 11.75
CA LEU A 352 19.58 -22.67 10.93
C LEU A 352 18.20 -22.03 11.06
N LEU A 353 17.13 -22.84 11.09
CA LEU A 353 15.77 -22.33 11.28
C LEU A 353 15.53 -21.79 12.69
N MET A 354 16.08 -22.44 13.73
CA MET A 354 16.02 -21.92 15.10
C MET A 354 16.79 -20.60 15.24
N PHE A 355 18.02 -20.54 14.72
CA PHE A 355 18.83 -19.32 14.66
C PHE A 355 18.05 -18.18 14.02
N SER A 356 17.52 -18.42 12.81
CA SER A 356 16.70 -17.48 12.06
C SER A 356 15.50 -16.99 12.88
N THR A 357 14.78 -17.90 13.52
CA THR A 357 13.57 -17.55 14.27
C THR A 357 13.89 -16.62 15.44
N PHE A 358 14.91 -16.92 16.25
CA PHE A 358 15.32 -16.05 17.36
C PHE A 358 15.88 -14.71 16.89
N LEU A 359 16.67 -14.70 15.82
CA LEU A 359 17.20 -13.48 15.21
C LEU A 359 16.05 -12.58 14.72
N PHE A 360 15.10 -13.13 13.96
CA PHE A 360 13.97 -12.37 13.44
C PHE A 360 12.96 -11.98 14.52
N LEU A 361 12.83 -12.76 15.59
CA LEU A 361 12.06 -12.37 16.78
C LEU A 361 12.71 -11.15 17.45
N SER A 362 14.03 -11.15 17.61
CA SER A 362 14.77 -9.99 18.11
C SER A 362 14.52 -8.74 17.24
N LEU A 363 14.64 -8.87 15.92
CA LEU A 363 14.39 -7.76 15.00
C LEU A 363 12.91 -7.31 14.98
N ALA A 364 11.96 -8.24 15.09
CA ALA A 364 10.53 -7.92 15.19
C ALA A 364 10.22 -7.13 16.47
N LEU A 365 10.81 -7.54 17.59
CA LEU A 365 10.71 -6.83 18.88
C LEU A 365 11.39 -5.46 18.81
N LEU A 366 12.53 -5.34 18.12
CA LEU A 366 13.21 -4.05 17.91
C LEU A 366 12.34 -3.07 17.12
N LYS A 367 11.68 -3.55 16.06
CA LYS A 367 10.70 -2.77 15.30
C LYS A 367 9.54 -2.31 16.19
N ARG A 368 9.02 -3.21 17.03
CA ARG A 368 7.95 -2.93 17.98
C ARG A 368 8.36 -1.89 19.03
N LEU A 369 9.56 -2.04 19.61
CA LEU A 369 10.14 -1.10 20.55
C LEU A 369 10.22 0.31 19.95
N SER A 370 10.65 0.42 18.70
CA SER A 370 10.77 1.70 17.99
C SER A 370 9.40 2.37 17.77
N GLU A 371 8.35 1.60 17.54
CA GLU A 371 6.97 2.12 17.49
C GLU A 371 6.48 2.58 18.88
N VAL A 372 6.73 1.80 19.94
CA VAL A 372 6.34 2.14 21.34
C VAL A 372 7.08 3.35 21.86
N ARG A 373 8.37 3.51 21.53
CA ARG A 373 9.16 4.70 21.85
C ARG A 373 8.51 5.97 21.32
N ARG A 374 8.03 5.94 20.06
CA ARG A 374 7.39 7.09 19.43
C ARG A 374 6.12 7.50 20.18
N LEU A 375 5.34 6.53 20.66
CA LEU A 375 4.14 6.80 21.50
C LEU A 375 4.52 7.49 22.81
N ARG A 376 5.57 6.98 23.47
CA ARG A 376 6.10 7.59 24.70
C ARG A 376 6.56 9.03 24.48
N GLN A 377 7.11 9.34 23.31
CA GLN A 377 7.54 10.69 22.94
C GLN A 377 6.38 11.62 22.56
N SER A 378 5.30 11.08 21.97
CA SER A 378 4.12 11.86 21.56
C SER A 378 3.07 12.00 22.67
N ASN A 379 3.34 11.54 23.90
CA ASN A 379 2.37 11.46 25.00
C ASN A 379 1.07 10.70 24.62
N GLU A 380 1.15 9.77 23.67
CA GLU A 380 0.02 8.91 23.32
C GLU A 380 0.00 7.68 24.24
N VAL A 381 -1.18 7.34 24.76
CA VAL A 381 -1.36 6.24 25.73
C VAL A 381 -1.20 4.87 25.07
N SER A 382 -1.61 4.71 23.80
CA SER A 382 -1.65 3.39 23.15
C SER A 382 -1.35 3.41 21.66
N ALA A 383 -0.78 2.29 21.18
CA ALA A 383 -0.52 2.07 19.78
C ALA A 383 -1.85 1.84 19.03
N HIS A 384 -2.21 2.73 18.12
CA HIS A 384 -3.42 2.61 17.31
C HIS A 384 -3.50 1.23 16.61
N GLY A 385 -4.44 0.41 17.06
CA GLY A 385 -4.76 -0.90 16.47
C GLY A 385 -3.72 -2.01 16.70
N ARG A 386 -2.86 -1.92 17.72
CA ARG A 386 -1.85 -2.97 18.01
C ARG A 386 -1.77 -3.46 19.46
N GLY A 387 -2.54 -2.86 20.38
CA GLY A 387 -2.70 -3.34 21.76
C GLY A 387 -1.52 -3.05 22.70
N TYR A 388 -0.44 -2.42 22.22
CA TYR A 388 0.72 -2.05 23.03
C TYR A 388 0.56 -0.70 23.72
N LEU A 389 1.13 -0.60 24.91
CA LEU A 389 1.17 0.60 25.74
C LEU A 389 2.58 1.18 25.82
N ALA A 390 2.70 2.48 26.12
CA ALA A 390 3.99 3.15 26.27
C ALA A 390 4.87 2.52 27.39
N GLN A 391 4.24 1.92 28.40
CA GLN A 391 4.90 1.24 29.52
C GLN A 391 5.57 -0.09 29.14
N ASP A 392 5.19 -0.71 28.01
CA ASP A 392 5.73 -2.01 27.60
C ASP A 392 7.18 -1.92 27.09
N TYR A 393 7.74 -0.71 27.00
CA TYR A 393 9.05 -0.42 26.43
C TYR A 393 10.17 -1.28 27.03
N GLU A 394 10.31 -1.30 28.36
CA GLU A 394 11.42 -2.01 29.01
C GLU A 394 11.29 -3.54 28.86
N LEU A 395 10.06 -4.06 28.96
CA LEU A 395 9.79 -5.47 28.76
C LEU A 395 10.12 -5.91 27.33
N LEU A 396 9.73 -5.11 26.33
CA LEU A 396 10.04 -5.36 24.93
C LEU A 396 11.55 -5.33 24.65
N ALA A 397 12.27 -4.39 25.28
CA ALA A 397 13.72 -4.30 25.17
C ALA A 397 14.40 -5.53 25.78
N SER A 398 13.96 -5.97 26.97
CA SER A 398 14.49 -7.18 27.63
C SER A 398 14.24 -8.45 26.79
N LEU A 399 13.00 -8.67 26.34
CA LEU A 399 12.65 -9.83 25.52
C LEU A 399 13.41 -9.86 24.20
N GLY A 400 13.55 -8.70 23.55
CA GLY A 400 14.18 -8.60 22.25
C GLY A 400 15.69 -8.77 22.29
N THR A 401 16.36 -8.20 23.29
CA THR A 401 17.80 -8.43 23.51
C THR A 401 18.06 -9.88 23.89
N ALA A 402 17.25 -10.48 24.76
CA ALA A 402 17.34 -11.91 25.10
C ALA A 402 17.19 -12.82 23.87
N ALA A 403 16.18 -12.59 23.02
CA ALA A 403 16.03 -13.33 21.75
C ALA A 403 17.27 -13.18 20.85
N GLY A 404 17.87 -11.99 20.83
CA GLY A 404 19.11 -11.74 20.10
C GLY A 404 20.28 -12.57 20.62
N GLN A 405 20.48 -12.61 21.95
CA GLN A 405 21.54 -13.43 22.57
C GLN A 405 21.31 -14.93 22.36
N VAL A 406 20.07 -15.40 22.47
CA VAL A 406 19.70 -16.79 22.18
C VAL A 406 20.01 -17.15 20.72
N SER A 407 19.81 -16.22 19.77
CA SER A 407 20.20 -16.48 18.37
C SER A 407 21.71 -16.74 18.25
N VAL A 408 22.55 -15.96 18.93
CA VAL A 408 24.01 -16.20 18.93
C VAL A 408 24.36 -17.54 19.60
N LEU A 409 23.71 -17.88 20.72
CA LEU A 409 23.90 -19.18 21.37
C LEU A 409 23.55 -20.33 20.42
N VAL A 410 22.43 -20.24 19.70
CA VAL A 410 22.03 -21.24 18.70
C VAL A 410 23.02 -21.31 17.54
N LEU A 411 23.62 -20.19 17.12
CA LEU A 411 24.70 -20.18 16.13
C LEU A 411 25.94 -20.92 16.64
N ALA A 412 26.33 -20.72 17.89
CA ALA A 412 27.45 -21.46 18.50
C ALA A 412 27.19 -22.97 18.50
N LEU A 413 25.98 -23.40 18.85
CA LEU A 413 25.57 -24.81 18.79
C LEU A 413 25.59 -25.34 17.35
N TYR A 414 25.12 -24.55 16.38
CA TYR A 414 25.15 -24.91 14.96
C TYR A 414 26.56 -25.17 14.44
N ILE A 415 27.53 -24.31 14.81
CA ILE A 415 28.94 -24.45 14.37
C ILE A 415 29.54 -25.80 14.80
N THR A 416 29.12 -26.33 15.95
CA THR A 416 29.58 -27.63 16.48
C THR A 416 28.85 -28.84 15.89
N SER A 417 27.90 -28.65 14.97
CA SER A 417 27.10 -29.74 14.43
C SER A 417 27.85 -30.55 13.37
N LYS A 418 27.51 -31.83 13.25
CA LYS A 418 28.16 -32.77 12.31
C LYS A 418 28.04 -32.30 10.86
N GLU A 419 26.92 -31.67 10.52
CA GLU A 419 26.64 -31.15 9.18
C GLU A 419 27.61 -30.02 8.80
N VAL A 420 27.94 -29.14 9.74
CA VAL A 420 28.88 -28.03 9.52
C VAL A 420 30.31 -28.53 9.43
N THR A 421 30.71 -29.42 10.34
CA THR A 421 32.06 -30.01 10.32
C THR A 421 32.34 -30.85 9.08
N ALA A 422 31.30 -31.35 8.40
CA ALA A 422 31.44 -32.06 7.13
C ALA A 422 31.53 -31.13 5.91
N LEU A 423 31.07 -29.87 6.04
CA LEU A 423 30.96 -28.91 4.93
C LEU A 423 32.14 -27.93 4.86
N TYR A 424 32.79 -27.67 6.00
CA TYR A 424 33.89 -26.70 6.12
C TYR A 424 35.21 -27.43 6.44
N GLY A 425 36.30 -27.07 5.76
CA GLY A 425 37.62 -27.63 6.02
C GLY A 425 38.23 -27.19 7.36
N HIS A 426 37.84 -26.00 7.84
CA HIS A 426 38.32 -25.39 9.09
C HIS A 426 37.17 -24.84 9.95
N PRO A 427 36.30 -25.71 10.51
CA PRO A 427 35.11 -25.30 11.24
C PRO A 427 35.41 -24.48 12.50
N GLU A 428 36.60 -24.63 13.09
CA GLU A 428 37.04 -23.84 14.26
C GLU A 428 37.04 -22.33 13.99
N ARG A 429 37.26 -21.92 12.74
CA ARG A 429 37.29 -20.50 12.34
C ARG A 429 35.91 -19.87 12.39
N LEU A 430 34.85 -20.66 12.24
CA LEU A 430 33.46 -20.19 12.29
C LEU A 430 33.08 -19.63 13.68
N TRP A 431 33.79 -19.98 14.74
CA TRP A 431 33.59 -19.38 16.07
C TRP A 431 33.74 -17.86 16.08
N LEU A 432 34.49 -17.28 15.12
CA LEU A 432 34.59 -15.83 14.93
C LEU A 432 33.25 -15.18 14.51
N LEU A 433 32.27 -15.95 14.01
CA LEU A 433 30.92 -15.43 13.74
C LEU A 433 30.18 -15.05 15.02
N CYS A 434 30.44 -15.72 16.15
CA CYS A 434 29.79 -15.43 17.43
C CYS A 434 30.07 -13.99 17.91
N PRO A 435 31.32 -13.53 18.10
CA PRO A 435 31.59 -12.15 18.51
C PRO A 435 31.12 -11.12 17.48
N VAL A 436 31.18 -11.44 16.18
CA VAL A 436 30.66 -10.57 15.11
C VAL A 436 29.14 -10.37 15.25
N MET A 437 28.39 -11.46 15.48
CA MET A 437 26.95 -11.40 15.69
C MET A 437 26.57 -10.75 17.02
N LEU A 438 27.32 -11.00 18.11
CA LEU A 438 27.13 -10.32 19.40
C LEU A 438 27.27 -8.81 19.24
N TYR A 439 28.33 -8.36 18.55
CA TYR A 439 28.54 -6.94 18.28
C TYR A 439 27.38 -6.35 17.47
N TRP A 440 26.95 -7.01 16.39
CA TRP A 440 25.89 -6.49 15.53
C TRP A 440 24.53 -6.41 16.24
N VAL A 441 24.13 -7.49 16.94
CA VAL A 441 22.90 -7.54 17.74
C VAL A 441 22.96 -6.49 18.85
N GLY A 442 24.05 -6.41 19.61
CA GLY A 442 24.21 -5.40 20.65
C GLY A 442 24.11 -3.98 20.10
N ARG A 443 24.82 -3.70 18.99
CA ARG A 443 24.84 -2.38 18.36
C ARG A 443 23.45 -1.96 17.86
N ILE A 444 22.72 -2.83 17.15
CA ILE A 444 21.41 -2.44 16.61
C ILE A 444 20.42 -2.12 17.74
N TRP A 445 20.47 -2.86 18.85
CA TRP A 445 19.66 -2.57 20.05
C TRP A 445 20.06 -1.25 20.72
N VAL A 446 21.35 -0.95 20.84
CA VAL A 446 21.83 0.36 21.34
C VAL A 446 21.32 1.51 20.45
N LEU A 447 21.37 1.35 19.12
CA LEU A 447 20.89 2.37 18.18
C LEU A 447 19.37 2.54 18.23
N ALA A 448 18.62 1.45 18.38
CA ALA A 448 17.17 1.50 18.57
C ALA A 448 16.80 2.20 19.87
N HIS A 449 17.53 1.91 20.96
CA HIS A 449 17.38 2.60 22.24
C HIS A 449 17.83 4.08 22.18
N ARG A 450 18.61 4.48 21.18
CA ARG A 450 18.92 5.90 20.90
C ARG A 450 17.91 6.57 19.96
N GLY A 451 16.95 5.83 19.40
CA GLY A 451 15.97 6.36 18.45
C GLY A 451 16.52 6.59 17.05
N LEU A 452 17.61 5.92 16.70
CA LEU A 452 18.27 6.05 15.40
C LEU A 452 17.76 5.02 14.38
N VAL A 453 17.00 4.02 14.83
CA VAL A 453 16.36 3.01 13.98
C VAL A 453 14.87 3.33 13.83
N ASN A 454 14.52 4.06 12.76
CA ASN A 454 13.15 4.52 12.50
C ASN A 454 12.42 3.69 11.43
N GLU A 455 13.13 2.79 10.77
CA GLU A 455 12.63 1.96 9.68
C GLU A 455 12.64 0.47 10.07
N ASP A 456 12.20 -0.39 9.15
CA ASP A 456 12.29 -1.84 9.32
C ASP A 456 13.76 -2.26 9.53
N PRO A 457 14.10 -3.06 10.55
CA PRO A 457 15.51 -3.35 10.89
C PRO A 457 16.30 -4.02 9.77
N LEU A 458 15.65 -4.81 8.92
CA LEU A 458 16.29 -5.39 7.74
C LEU A 458 16.66 -4.32 6.70
N ILE A 459 15.80 -3.31 6.52
CA ILE A 459 16.07 -2.19 5.61
C ILE A 459 17.16 -1.29 6.18
N PHE A 460 17.15 -1.08 7.50
CA PHE A 460 18.22 -0.37 8.20
C PHE A 460 19.58 -1.06 7.95
N ALA A 461 19.66 -2.38 8.08
CA ALA A 461 20.88 -3.14 7.82
C ALA A 461 21.40 -2.98 6.39
N LEU A 462 20.51 -2.77 5.41
CA LEU A 462 20.85 -2.52 4.00
C LEU A 462 21.25 -1.08 3.69
N ARG A 463 21.21 -0.17 4.66
CA ARG A 463 21.64 1.24 4.48
C ARG A 463 22.79 1.61 5.40
N ASP A 464 22.95 0.90 6.50
CA ASP A 464 23.95 1.16 7.53
C ASP A 464 25.34 0.63 7.13
N ARG A 465 26.32 1.54 7.07
CA ARG A 465 27.71 1.24 6.68
C ARG A 465 28.36 0.19 7.58
N VAL A 466 28.09 0.23 8.88
CA VAL A 466 28.68 -0.72 9.84
C VAL A 466 28.08 -2.11 9.65
N SER A 467 26.79 -2.22 9.32
CA SER A 467 26.16 -3.49 8.96
C SER A 467 26.82 -4.14 7.74
N TYR A 468 27.24 -3.35 6.73
CA TYR A 468 28.03 -3.86 5.62
C TYR A 468 29.42 -4.35 6.04
N VAL A 469 30.12 -3.62 6.91
CA VAL A 469 31.43 -4.05 7.44
C VAL A 469 31.29 -5.36 8.22
N VAL A 470 30.29 -5.46 9.11
CA VAL A 470 29.98 -6.71 9.84
C VAL A 470 29.68 -7.85 8.86
N GLY A 471 28.87 -7.60 7.83
CA GLY A 471 28.54 -8.60 6.81
C GLY A 471 29.78 -9.06 6.01
N LEU A 472 30.68 -8.14 5.65
CA LEU A 472 31.95 -8.45 5.00
C LEU A 472 32.86 -9.29 5.90
N VAL A 473 32.98 -8.94 7.18
CA VAL A 473 33.74 -9.73 8.15
C VAL A 473 33.16 -11.13 8.31
N ALA A 474 31.83 -11.26 8.42
CA ALA A 474 31.16 -12.56 8.47
C ALA A 474 31.40 -13.39 7.20
N ALA A 475 31.33 -12.77 6.02
CA ALA A 475 31.61 -13.43 4.75
C ALA A 475 33.08 -13.89 4.65
N LEU A 476 34.03 -13.08 5.13
CA LEU A 476 35.45 -13.45 5.19
C LEU A 476 35.66 -14.64 6.13
N VAL A 477 35.02 -14.64 7.30
CA VAL A 477 35.09 -15.78 8.24
C VAL A 477 34.56 -17.06 7.58
N LEU A 478 33.44 -16.99 6.87
CA LEU A 478 32.88 -18.14 6.14
C LEU A 478 33.83 -18.62 5.04
N TRP A 479 34.43 -17.70 4.27
CA TRP A 479 35.37 -18.03 3.20
C TRP A 479 36.69 -18.63 3.70
N VAL A 480 37.21 -18.15 4.83
CA VAL A 480 38.42 -18.71 5.44
C VAL A 480 38.11 -20.05 6.14
N ALA A 481 36.85 -20.36 6.44
CA ALA A 481 36.44 -21.64 7.02
C ALA A 481 36.21 -22.75 5.97
N THR A 482 35.82 -22.39 4.74
CA THR A 482 35.72 -23.34 3.61
C THR A 482 37.11 -23.82 3.21
#